data_AF-A0A074Y1J2-F1
#
_entry.id   AF-A0A074Y1J2-F1
#
_cell.length_a   1.000
_cell.length_b   1.000
_cell.length_c   1.000
_cell.angle_alpha   90.00
_cell.angle_beta   90.00
_cell.angle_gamma   90.00
#
_symmetry.space_group_name_H-M   'P 1'
#
loop_
_entity.id
_entity.type
_entity.pdbx_description
1 polymer ?
#
loop_
_entity_poly.entity_id
_entity_poly.type
_entity_poly.pdbx_seq_one_letter_code
_entity_poly.pdbx_strand_id
1 'polypeptide(L)'
;MALAHNGIIRGLNSIYLQAPNLPANDTVVARDFLIYCQCWSESMHHHHDAEEEIFFPDIENVTNVKGVMEQNVEQHRAFTPGFDKFYDYCKTCPPKDYDGAKLRSLVQDFAEPLVKHLHDEIETLRGLDKYDSKRVKQAYGRLEKSLMATDNVSNISVRPHLKLLTLY
;
A
#
# COMPACT_ATOMS: atom_id res chain seq x y z
N MET A 1 -9.31 -7.88 -1.58
CA MET A 1 -8.99 -7.67 -0.15
C MET A 1 -8.04 -8.71 0.39
N ALA A 2 -8.45 -9.95 0.68
CA ALA A 2 -7.56 -10.94 1.32
C ALA A 2 -6.19 -11.11 0.63
N LEU A 3 -6.13 -11.22 -0.69
CA LEU A 3 -4.86 -11.31 -1.42
C LEU A 3 -4.03 -10.02 -1.36
N ALA A 4 -4.67 -8.86 -1.51
CA ALA A 4 -4.01 -7.55 -1.42
C ALA A 4 -3.42 -7.34 -0.01
N HIS A 5 -4.23 -7.49 1.05
CA HIS A 5 -3.80 -7.31 2.44
C HIS A 5 -2.66 -8.28 2.81
N ASN A 6 -2.75 -9.51 2.32
CA ASN A 6 -1.71 -10.52 2.50
C ASN A 6 -0.37 -10.14 1.85
N GLY A 7 -0.41 -9.47 0.68
CA GLY A 7 0.75 -8.89 0.01
C GLY A 7 1.31 -7.69 0.78
N ILE A 8 0.43 -6.80 1.24
CA ILE A 8 0.77 -5.62 2.04
C ILE A 8 1.53 -6.02 3.31
N ILE A 9 0.97 -6.94 4.10
CA ILE A 9 1.58 -7.42 5.35
C ILE A 9 2.92 -8.11 5.08
N ARG A 10 3.03 -8.90 4.00
CA ARG A 10 4.31 -9.54 3.63
C ARG A 10 5.37 -8.52 3.23
N GLY A 11 5.00 -7.51 2.46
CA GLY A 11 5.89 -6.41 2.10
C GLY A 11 6.38 -5.66 3.34
N LEU A 12 5.46 -5.29 4.24
CA LEU A 12 5.81 -4.62 5.50
C LEU A 12 6.75 -5.46 6.36
N ASN A 13 6.48 -6.76 6.50
CA ASN A 13 7.33 -7.68 7.24
C ASN A 13 8.72 -7.79 6.61
N SER A 14 8.80 -7.88 5.28
CA SER A 14 10.07 -7.91 4.53
C SER A 14 10.87 -6.64 4.80
N ILE A 15 10.25 -5.47 4.67
CA ILE A 15 10.87 -4.17 4.94
C ILE A 15 11.38 -4.12 6.39
N TYR A 16 10.52 -4.41 7.36
CA TYR A 16 10.86 -4.33 8.78
C TYR A 16 11.99 -5.28 9.19
N LEU A 17 12.05 -6.47 8.59
CA LEU A 17 13.08 -7.48 8.89
C LEU A 17 14.41 -7.17 8.19
N GLN A 18 14.38 -6.73 6.94
CA GLN A 18 15.61 -6.50 6.17
C GLN A 18 16.26 -5.15 6.46
N ALA A 19 15.49 -4.17 6.94
CA ALA A 19 16.00 -2.81 7.16
C ALA A 19 17.36 -2.74 7.90
N PRO A 20 17.57 -3.39 9.06
CA PRO A 20 18.84 -3.32 9.79
C PRO A 20 19.92 -4.27 9.25
N ASN A 21 19.62 -5.12 8.26
CA ASN A 21 20.45 -6.24 7.84
C ASN A 21 21.13 -6.03 6.47
N LEU A 22 21.03 -4.83 5.89
CA LEU A 22 21.74 -4.53 4.65
C LEU A 22 23.26 -4.53 4.88
N PRO A 23 24.07 -4.93 3.88
CA PRO A 23 25.53 -4.84 3.97
C PRO A 23 25.98 -3.41 4.26
N ALA A 24 26.84 -3.25 5.27
CA ALA A 24 27.34 -1.93 5.65
C ALA A 24 28.14 -1.29 4.50
N ASN A 25 27.92 0.01 4.27
CA ASN A 25 28.55 0.82 3.22
C ASN A 25 28.24 0.40 1.77
N ASP A 26 27.32 -0.54 1.54
CA ASP A 26 26.85 -0.88 0.20
C ASP A 26 25.73 0.06 -0.25
N THR A 27 26.13 1.15 -0.90
CA THR A 27 25.19 2.18 -1.37
C THR A 27 24.32 1.73 -2.53
N VAL A 28 24.70 0.67 -3.26
CA VAL A 28 23.86 0.10 -4.33
C VAL A 28 22.72 -0.69 -3.72
N VAL A 29 23.03 -1.57 -2.75
CA VAL A 29 22.00 -2.34 -2.04
C VAL A 29 21.06 -1.43 -1.26
N ALA A 30 21.59 -0.40 -0.59
CA ALA A 30 20.75 0.59 0.10
C ALA A 30 19.81 1.34 -0.86
N ARG A 31 20.30 1.75 -2.04
CA ARG A 31 19.48 2.39 -3.07
C ARG A 31 18.35 1.46 -3.52
N ASP A 32 18.68 0.22 -3.86
CA ASP A 32 17.70 -0.73 -4.40
C ASP A 32 16.66 -1.10 -3.33
N PHE A 33 17.05 -1.16 -2.06
CA PHE A 33 16.13 -1.36 -0.95
C PHE A 33 15.20 -0.16 -0.72
N LEU A 34 15.71 1.08 -0.81
CA LEU A 34 14.88 2.29 -0.76
C LEU A 34 13.86 2.32 -1.90
N ILE A 35 14.25 1.93 -3.12
CA ILE A 35 13.34 1.80 -4.27
C ILE A 35 12.29 0.73 -4.02
N TYR A 36 12.66 -0.43 -3.48
CA TYR A 36 11.71 -1.48 -3.10
C TYR A 36 10.65 -0.96 -2.10
N CYS A 37 11.09 -0.20 -1.09
CA CYS A 37 10.17 0.43 -0.12
C CYS A 37 9.25 1.46 -0.78
N GLN A 38 9.75 2.23 -1.76
CA GLN A 38 8.93 3.17 -2.54
C GLN A 38 7.86 2.43 -3.34
N CYS A 39 8.21 1.39 -4.10
CA CYS A 39 7.23 0.62 -4.88
C CYS A 39 6.16 -0.03 -4.01
N TRP A 40 6.54 -0.55 -2.83
CA TRP A 40 5.56 -1.04 -1.85
C TRP A 40 4.64 0.09 -1.36
N SER A 41 5.18 1.28 -1.11
CA SER A 41 4.40 2.44 -0.65
C SER A 41 3.44 2.95 -1.73
N GLU A 42 3.88 3.02 -2.98
CA GLU A 42 3.04 3.42 -4.11
C GLU A 42 1.89 2.42 -4.33
N SER A 43 2.17 1.12 -4.23
CA SER A 43 1.11 0.09 -4.27
C SER A 43 0.11 0.23 -3.11
N MET A 44 0.56 0.69 -1.94
CA MET A 44 -0.28 0.91 -0.77
C MET A 44 -1.20 2.13 -0.95
N HIS A 45 -0.65 3.28 -1.37
CA HIS A 45 -1.47 4.46 -1.70
C HIS A 45 -2.48 4.11 -2.77
N HIS A 46 -2.05 3.47 -3.86
CA HIS A 46 -2.93 3.10 -4.96
C HIS A 46 -4.09 2.19 -4.54
N HIS A 47 -3.83 1.23 -3.65
CA HIS A 47 -4.85 0.34 -3.11
C HIS A 47 -5.93 1.09 -2.33
N HIS A 48 -5.53 1.92 -1.36
CA HIS A 48 -6.46 2.61 -0.47
C HIS A 48 -7.15 3.81 -1.14
N ASP A 49 -6.47 4.51 -2.04
CA ASP A 49 -7.07 5.59 -2.84
C ASP A 49 -8.19 5.03 -3.72
N ALA A 50 -7.95 3.89 -4.39
CA ALA A 50 -8.98 3.25 -5.20
C ALA A 50 -10.16 2.72 -4.36
N GLU A 51 -9.92 2.36 -3.10
CA GLU A 51 -10.99 2.00 -2.18
C GLU A 51 -11.88 3.20 -1.84
N GLU A 52 -11.30 4.33 -1.43
CA GLU A 52 -12.05 5.53 -1.07
C GLU A 52 -12.73 6.19 -2.28
N GLU A 53 -12.09 6.19 -3.46
CA GLU A 53 -12.62 6.83 -4.66
C GLU A 53 -13.71 5.99 -5.36
N ILE A 54 -13.65 4.66 -5.24
CA ILE A 54 -14.47 3.75 -6.06
C ILE A 54 -15.23 2.77 -5.18
N PHE A 55 -14.52 1.95 -4.41
CA PHE A 55 -15.12 0.79 -3.77
C PHE A 55 -16.06 1.16 -2.62
N PHE A 56 -15.65 2.04 -1.70
CA PHE A 56 -16.46 2.44 -0.56
C PHE A 56 -17.75 3.17 -0.99
N PRO A 57 -17.71 4.15 -1.93
CA PRO A 57 -18.94 4.73 -2.49
C PRO A 57 -19.85 3.70 -3.16
N ASP A 58 -19.27 2.72 -3.87
CA ASP A 58 -20.04 1.65 -4.47
C ASP A 58 -20.73 0.77 -3.42
N ILE A 59 -20.08 0.45 -2.31
CA ILE A 59 -20.69 -0.29 -1.20
C ILE A 59 -21.84 0.51 -0.57
N GLU A 60 -21.70 1.82 -0.37
CA GLU A 60 -22.82 2.67 0.08
C GLU A 60 -24.01 2.60 -0.88
N ASN A 61 -23.77 2.66 -2.19
CA ASN A 61 -24.81 2.54 -3.22
C ASN A 61 -25.48 1.15 -3.26
N VAL A 62 -24.74 0.09 -2.96
CA VAL A 62 -25.28 -1.27 -2.91
C VAL A 62 -26.14 -1.48 -1.67
N THR A 63 -25.68 -1.00 -0.53
CA THR A 63 -26.33 -1.16 0.77
C THR A 63 -27.47 -0.17 1.01
N ASN A 64 -27.43 0.99 0.32
CA ASN A 64 -28.25 2.16 0.59
C ASN A 64 -28.10 2.66 2.05
N VAL A 65 -26.91 2.47 2.63
CA VAL A 65 -26.55 2.92 3.98
C VAL A 65 -25.38 3.89 3.87
N LYS A 66 -25.66 5.17 4.12
CA LYS A 66 -24.63 6.22 4.13
C LYS A 66 -23.68 6.01 5.31
N GLY A 67 -22.37 6.16 5.08
CA GLY A 67 -21.34 6.01 6.11
C GLY A 67 -21.08 4.57 6.51
N VAL A 68 -21.57 3.57 5.76
CA VAL A 68 -21.33 2.15 6.10
C VAL A 68 -19.85 1.78 6.08
N MET A 69 -19.02 2.56 5.36
CA MET A 69 -17.58 2.39 5.25
C MET A 69 -16.76 3.46 6.02
N GLU A 70 -17.39 4.38 6.77
CA GLU A 70 -16.69 5.50 7.42
C GLU A 70 -15.61 5.02 8.40
N GLN A 71 -15.84 3.89 9.08
CA GLN A 71 -14.82 3.30 9.96
C GLN A 71 -13.52 2.98 9.20
N ASN A 72 -13.62 2.47 7.98
CA ASN A 72 -12.43 2.13 7.18
C ASN A 72 -11.71 3.39 6.72
N VAL A 73 -12.46 4.42 6.32
CA VAL A 73 -11.91 5.75 5.97
C VAL A 73 -11.19 6.38 7.18
N GLU A 74 -11.77 6.35 8.37
CA GLU A 74 -11.11 6.86 9.59
C GLU A 74 -9.85 6.07 9.93
N GLN A 75 -9.84 4.76 9.65
CA GLN A 75 -8.67 3.93 9.85
C GLN A 75 -7.57 4.20 8.81
N HIS A 76 -7.92 4.53 7.56
CA HIS A 76 -6.96 5.07 6.59
C HIS A 76 -6.30 6.34 7.14
N ARG A 77 -7.12 7.33 7.54
CA ARG A 77 -6.65 8.59 8.13
C ARG A 77 -5.73 8.37 9.35
N ALA A 78 -5.95 7.32 10.13
CA ALA A 78 -5.17 7.02 11.33
C ALA A 78 -3.71 6.60 11.01
N PHE A 79 -3.46 5.81 9.96
CA PHE A 79 -2.09 5.40 9.63
C PHE A 79 -1.38 6.34 8.65
N THR A 80 -2.13 7.09 7.83
CA THR A 80 -1.57 7.95 6.76
C THR A 80 -0.44 8.88 7.23
N PRO A 81 -0.55 9.62 8.35
CA PRO A 81 0.51 10.55 8.75
C PRO A 81 1.86 9.88 9.08
N GLY A 82 1.84 8.66 9.63
CA GLY A 82 3.07 7.90 9.90
C GLY A 82 3.60 7.25 8.62
N PHE A 83 2.70 6.75 7.78
CA PHE A 83 3.03 6.14 6.50
C PHE A 83 3.67 7.15 5.53
N ASP A 84 3.17 8.38 5.45
CA ASP A 84 3.73 9.43 4.60
C ASP A 84 5.17 9.80 5.01
N LYS A 85 5.46 9.84 6.32
CA LYS A 85 6.84 10.07 6.81
C LYS A 85 7.79 8.95 6.39
N PHE A 86 7.32 7.70 6.46
CA PHE A 86 8.09 6.55 5.99
C PHE A 86 8.36 6.66 4.48
N TYR A 87 7.33 6.95 3.70
CA TYR A 87 7.44 7.06 2.26
C TYR A 87 8.36 8.23 1.84
N ASP A 88 8.24 9.38 2.51
CA ASP A 88 9.11 10.53 2.27
C ASP A 88 10.56 10.23 2.59
N TYR A 89 10.85 9.52 3.69
CA TYR A 89 12.21 9.03 3.96
C TYR A 89 12.71 8.14 2.81
N CYS A 90 11.89 7.19 2.35
CA CYS A 90 12.27 6.30 1.26
C CYS A 90 12.61 7.05 -0.04
N LYS A 91 11.87 8.11 -0.37
CA LYS A 91 12.09 8.94 -1.57
C LYS A 91 13.30 9.86 -1.46
N THR A 92 13.56 10.41 -0.26
CA THR A 92 14.49 11.53 -0.09
C THR A 92 15.82 11.15 0.53
N CYS A 93 15.91 10.01 1.21
CA CYS A 93 17.13 9.52 1.83
C CYS A 93 18.20 9.19 0.77
N PRO A 94 19.37 9.84 0.79
CA PRO A 94 20.49 9.42 -0.03
C PRO A 94 20.95 8.01 0.42
N PRO A 95 21.27 7.08 -0.50
CA PRO A 95 21.65 5.71 -0.13
C PRO A 95 22.84 5.59 0.83
N LYS A 96 23.76 6.56 0.78
CA LYS A 96 24.91 6.66 1.69
C LYS A 96 24.54 7.02 3.13
N ASP A 97 23.37 7.62 3.33
CA ASP A 97 22.85 8.08 4.62
C ASP A 97 21.73 7.14 5.12
N TYR A 98 21.57 5.98 4.46
CA TYR A 98 20.60 4.96 4.85
C TYR A 98 20.87 4.47 6.28
N ASP A 99 19.83 4.47 7.10
CA ASP A 99 19.85 3.98 8.47
C ASP A 99 18.67 3.01 8.65
N GLY A 100 19.02 1.73 8.76
CA GLY A 100 18.04 0.65 8.94
C GLY A 100 17.26 0.74 10.26
N ALA A 101 17.86 1.27 11.33
CA ALA A 101 17.17 1.48 12.59
C ALA A 101 16.15 2.62 12.48
N LYS A 102 16.52 3.70 11.78
CA LYS A 102 15.60 4.81 11.47
C LYS A 102 14.44 4.35 10.60
N LEU A 103 14.68 3.56 9.55
CA LEU A 103 13.60 3.02 8.72
C LEU A 103 12.65 2.15 9.55
N ARG A 104 13.20 1.30 10.43
CA ARG A 104 12.41 0.48 11.36
C ARG A 104 11.52 1.31 12.28
N SER A 105 12.04 2.41 12.85
CA SER A 105 11.24 3.26 13.73
C SER A 105 10.09 3.93 12.95
N LEU A 106 10.34 4.35 11.70
CA LEU A 106 9.30 4.92 10.85
C LEU A 106 8.19 3.91 10.55
N VAL A 107 8.52 2.62 10.37
CA VAL A 107 7.51 1.56 10.26
C VAL A 107 6.67 1.44 11.54
N GLN A 108 7.30 1.51 12.71
CA GLN A 108 6.59 1.41 14.00
C GLN A 108 5.56 2.54 14.20
N ASP A 109 5.77 3.71 13.61
CA ASP A 109 4.86 4.87 13.73
C ASP A 109 3.49 4.65 13.07
N PHE A 110 3.35 3.70 12.13
CA PHE A 110 2.08 3.44 11.44
C PHE A 110 1.66 1.97 11.38
N ALA A 111 2.54 1.02 11.72
CA ALA A 111 2.24 -0.40 11.56
C ALA A 111 1.02 -0.87 12.37
N GLU A 112 0.85 -0.41 13.61
CA GLU A 112 -0.31 -0.78 14.44
C GLU A 112 -1.64 -0.31 13.82
N PRO A 113 -1.87 0.99 13.53
CA PRO A 113 -3.13 1.42 12.93
C PRO A 113 -3.36 0.81 11.54
N LEU A 114 -2.31 0.59 10.73
CA LEU A 114 -2.43 -0.11 9.45
C LEU A 114 -2.88 -1.55 9.64
N VAL A 115 -2.23 -2.32 10.51
CA VAL A 115 -2.59 -3.73 10.73
C VAL A 115 -4.00 -3.82 11.31
N LYS A 116 -4.40 -2.88 12.18
CA LYS A 116 -5.78 -2.80 12.67
C LYS A 116 -6.77 -2.61 11.51
N HIS A 117 -6.51 -1.66 10.63
CA HIS A 117 -7.32 -1.41 9.44
C HIS A 117 -7.52 -2.70 8.60
N LEU A 118 -6.41 -3.33 8.22
CA LEU A 118 -6.42 -4.52 7.36
C LEU A 118 -7.18 -5.72 7.95
N HIS A 119 -7.32 -5.77 9.28
CA HIS A 119 -8.11 -6.79 9.97
C HIS A 119 -9.59 -6.39 10.09
N ASP A 120 -9.85 -5.18 10.57
CA ASP A 120 -11.21 -4.68 10.78
C ASP A 120 -12.01 -4.62 9.48
N GLU A 121 -11.38 -4.23 8.37
CA GLU A 121 -12.04 -4.12 7.08
C GLU A 121 -12.62 -5.47 6.64
N ILE A 122 -11.94 -6.58 6.93
CA ILE A 122 -12.44 -7.93 6.65
C ILE A 122 -13.76 -8.19 7.37
N GLU A 123 -13.89 -7.76 8.62
CA GLU A 123 -15.14 -7.93 9.38
C GLU A 123 -16.24 -7.00 8.85
N THR A 124 -15.92 -5.76 8.46
CA THR A 124 -16.88 -4.88 7.78
C THR A 124 -17.41 -5.53 6.50
N LEU A 125 -16.52 -6.06 5.65
CA LEU A 125 -16.89 -6.68 4.39
C LEU A 125 -17.66 -7.99 4.58
N ARG A 126 -17.32 -8.79 5.60
CA ARG A 126 -18.11 -9.98 5.97
C ARG A 126 -19.53 -9.62 6.39
N GLY A 127 -19.72 -8.49 7.08
CA GLY A 127 -21.04 -7.97 7.45
C GLY A 127 -21.92 -7.52 6.28
N LEU A 128 -21.40 -7.54 5.04
CA LEU A 128 -22.17 -7.26 3.84
C LEU A 128 -22.98 -8.47 3.32
N ASP A 129 -22.85 -9.63 3.95
CA ASP A 129 -23.53 -10.88 3.58
C ASP A 129 -25.06 -10.79 3.54
N LYS A 130 -25.64 -9.86 4.30
CA LYS A 130 -27.07 -9.54 4.32
C LYS A 130 -27.56 -8.70 3.12
N TYR A 131 -26.67 -8.20 2.27
CA TYR A 131 -27.01 -7.40 1.08
C TYR A 131 -26.88 -8.21 -0.22
N ASP A 132 -27.16 -7.56 -1.36
CA ASP A 132 -27.06 -8.20 -2.68
C ASP A 132 -25.61 -8.55 -3.03
N SER A 133 -25.26 -9.81 -2.79
CA SER A 133 -23.91 -10.34 -3.02
C SER A 133 -23.45 -10.25 -4.48
N LYS A 134 -24.37 -10.23 -5.46
CA LYS A 134 -24.00 -10.03 -6.87
C LYS A 134 -23.56 -8.60 -7.11
N ARG A 135 -24.27 -7.63 -6.55
CA ARG A 135 -23.90 -6.21 -6.65
C ARG A 135 -22.63 -5.89 -5.87
N VAL A 136 -22.44 -6.47 -4.68
CA VAL A 136 -21.16 -6.38 -3.93
C VAL A 136 -20.01 -6.93 -4.75
N LYS A 137 -20.18 -8.11 -5.37
CA LYS A 137 -19.14 -8.69 -6.25
C LYS A 137 -18.86 -7.81 -7.47
N GLN A 138 -19.85 -7.15 -8.04
CA GLN A 138 -19.66 -6.20 -9.15
C GLN A 138 -18.90 -4.95 -8.72
N ALA A 139 -19.16 -4.40 -7.53
CA ALA A 139 -18.40 -3.29 -6.95
C ALA A 139 -16.92 -3.69 -6.80
N TYR A 140 -16.66 -4.86 -6.21
CA TYR A 140 -15.30 -5.37 -6.06
C TYR A 140 -14.61 -5.59 -7.43
N GLY A 141 -15.33 -6.11 -8.43
CA GLY A 141 -14.79 -6.25 -9.78
C GLY A 141 -14.50 -4.92 -10.49
N ARG A 142 -15.09 -3.79 -10.07
CA ARG A 142 -14.73 -2.45 -10.55
C ARG A 142 -13.45 -1.95 -9.90
N LEU A 143 -13.29 -2.18 -8.59
CA LEU A 143 -12.04 -1.91 -7.87
C LEU A 143 -10.86 -2.63 -8.53
N GLU A 144 -10.97 -3.95 -8.74
CA GLU A 144 -9.88 -4.74 -9.36
C GLU A 144 -9.50 -4.22 -10.75
N LYS A 145 -10.48 -3.84 -11.58
CA LYS A 145 -10.22 -3.27 -12.90
C LYS A 145 -9.53 -1.91 -12.82
N SER A 146 -9.90 -1.06 -11.85
CA SER A 146 -9.25 0.23 -11.63
C SER A 146 -7.77 0.05 -11.28
N LEU A 147 -7.49 -0.86 -10.35
CA LEU A 147 -6.12 -1.17 -9.92
C LEU A 147 -5.25 -1.65 -11.09
N MET A 148 -5.79 -2.53 -11.95
CA MET A 148 -5.05 -3.04 -13.12
C MET A 148 -4.90 -2.04 -14.27
N ALA A 149 -5.83 -1.08 -14.42
CA ALA A 149 -5.79 -0.12 -15.54
C ALA A 149 -4.66 0.91 -15.36
N THR A 150 -4.35 1.22 -14.13
CA THR A 150 -3.38 2.24 -13.69
C THR A 150 -1.96 1.68 -13.57
N ASP A 151 -1.81 0.38 -13.32
CA ASP A 151 -0.53 -0.36 -13.46
C ASP A 151 0.06 -0.27 -14.89
N ASN A 152 -0.77 0.05 -15.89
CA ASN A 152 -0.36 0.22 -17.28
C ASN A 152 0.04 1.66 -17.65
N VAL A 153 0.02 2.61 -16.71
CA VAL A 153 0.43 3.99 -16.99
C VAL A 153 1.94 4.12 -16.77
N SER A 154 2.64 4.10 -17.90
CA SER A 154 4.08 4.32 -18.12
C SER A 154 4.60 5.71 -17.72
N ASN A 155 4.10 6.30 -16.63
CA ASN A 155 4.58 7.57 -16.06
C ASN A 155 5.51 7.38 -14.85
N ILE A 156 6.23 6.25 -14.80
CA ILE A 156 7.55 6.30 -14.16
C ILE A 156 8.42 7.13 -15.10
N SER A 157 8.67 8.39 -14.74
CA SER A 157 9.74 9.19 -15.36
C SER A 157 11.08 8.53 -15.04
N VAL A 158 11.39 7.46 -15.77
CA VAL A 158 12.71 6.85 -15.79
C VAL A 158 13.62 7.87 -16.47
N ARG A 159 14.38 8.62 -15.67
CA ARG A 159 15.53 9.38 -16.17
C ARG A 159 16.39 8.46 -17.05
N PRO A 160 16.94 8.94 -18.17
CA PRO A 160 17.32 8.11 -19.33
C PRO A 160 18.63 7.30 -19.18
N HIS A 161 18.96 6.77 -18.00
CA HIS A 161 20.25 6.08 -17.78
C HIS A 161 20.22 4.60 -17.40
N LEU A 162 19.11 3.90 -17.59
CA LEU A 162 19.13 2.43 -17.63
C LEU A 162 18.56 1.90 -18.95
N LYS A 163 19.41 1.88 -19.99
CA LYS A 163 19.36 0.81 -20.99
C LYS A 163 20.40 -0.22 -20.58
N LEU A 164 19.98 -1.36 -20.04
CA LEU A 164 20.80 -2.56 -19.99
C LEU A 164 19.92 -3.79 -20.25
N LEU A 165 20.23 -4.44 -21.37
CA LEU A 165 20.19 -5.87 -21.63
C LEU A 165 18.82 -6.56 -21.73
N THR A 166 18.22 -6.45 -22.92
CA THR A 166 17.59 -7.63 -23.53
C THR A 166 18.68 -8.41 -24.26
N LEU A 167 19.10 -9.54 -23.71
CA LEU A 167 19.80 -10.58 -24.44
C LEU A 167 19.10 -11.91 -24.13
N TYR A 168 18.57 -12.50 -25.22
CA TYR A 168 17.86 -13.77 -25.38
C TYR A 168 16.43 -13.85 -24.86
#